data_AF-A0A928D3F8-F1
#
_entry.id   AF-A0A928D3F8-F1
#
_cell.length_a   1.000
_cell.length_b   1.000
_cell.length_c   1.000
_cell.angle_alpha   90.00
_cell.angle_beta   90.00
_cell.angle_gamma   90.00
#
_symmetry.space_group_name_H-M   'P 1'
#
loop_
_entity.id
_entity.type
_entity.pdbx_description
1 polymer ?
#
loop_
_entity_poly.entity_id
_entity_poly.type
_entity_poly.pdbx_seq_one_letter_code
_entity_poly.pdbx_strand_id
1 'polypeptide(L)'
;MNLQVRKVSAPRGGSRRRQQQKSGLFKFYVLFYCLVVAGVLFGALNYQIDLNRKISKLQQSSNQAKQEIKDLERDIQSLTVVKARLSSWENISRRIAELKLPLRPAEPGQVRYMTFKPGNRERQVTVYDTTQHNSNISLSHAAR
;
A
#
# COMPACT_ATOMS: atom_id res chain seq x y z
N MET A 1 75.79 -87.92 1.48
CA MET A 1 74.37 -87.51 1.50
C MET A 1 74.25 -86.24 2.31
N ASN A 2 73.84 -85.14 1.69
CA ASN A 2 73.84 -83.81 2.31
C ASN A 2 72.41 -83.26 2.27
N LEU A 3 71.74 -83.23 3.42
CA LEU A 3 70.35 -82.79 3.56
C LEU A 3 70.33 -81.27 3.79
N GLN A 4 70.14 -80.50 2.72
CA GLN A 4 69.86 -79.07 2.84
C GLN A 4 68.37 -78.87 3.15
N VAL A 5 68.10 -78.44 4.38
CA VAL A 5 66.75 -78.10 4.87
C VAL A 5 66.32 -76.77 4.26
N ARG A 6 65.34 -76.84 3.35
CA ARG A 6 64.72 -75.68 2.69
C ARG A 6 63.83 -74.93 3.70
N LYS A 7 64.20 -73.71 4.09
CA LYS A 7 63.29 -72.80 4.82
C LYS A 7 62.26 -72.23 3.85
N VAL A 8 61.01 -72.67 3.99
CA VAL A 8 59.86 -72.10 3.28
C VAL A 8 59.36 -70.90 4.08
N SER A 9 59.64 -69.69 3.59
CA SER A 9 59.05 -68.45 4.13
C SER A 9 57.75 -68.14 3.38
N ALA A 10 56.63 -68.22 4.09
CA ALA A 10 55.29 -67.88 3.62
C ALA A 10 55.11 -66.34 3.44
N PRO A 11 54.05 -65.88 2.74
CA PRO A 11 54.02 -64.58 2.06
C PRO A 11 53.72 -63.45 3.05
N ARG A 12 54.58 -62.43 3.10
CA ARG A 12 54.27 -61.17 3.77
C ARG A 12 53.34 -60.35 2.88
N GLY A 13 52.05 -60.49 3.14
CA GLY A 13 51.01 -59.57 2.67
C GLY A 13 51.34 -58.15 3.11
N GLY A 14 51.82 -57.33 2.18
CA GLY A 14 52.14 -55.92 2.36
C GLY A 14 51.05 -55.01 1.83
N SER A 15 49.79 -55.25 2.18
CA SER A 15 48.70 -54.29 2.01
C SER A 15 48.46 -53.63 3.36
N ARG A 16 48.81 -52.34 3.51
CA ARG A 16 48.36 -51.36 4.53
C ARG A 16 49.43 -50.29 4.81
N ARG A 17 49.90 -49.55 3.81
CA ARG A 17 50.59 -48.27 4.03
C ARG A 17 50.33 -47.28 2.91
N ARG A 18 49.06 -46.90 2.73
CA ARG A 18 48.67 -45.70 1.97
C ARG A 18 47.40 -45.08 2.56
N GLN A 19 47.45 -44.69 3.83
CA GLN A 19 46.30 -44.00 4.42
C GLN A 19 46.73 -43.10 5.58
N GLN A 20 47.71 -42.22 5.38
CA GLN A 20 48.14 -41.33 6.46
C GLN A 20 48.79 -40.02 5.98
N GLN A 21 48.22 -39.37 4.96
CA GLN A 21 48.63 -37.99 4.60
C GLN A 21 47.48 -37.04 4.20
N LYS A 22 46.20 -37.42 4.40
CA LYS A 22 45.04 -36.55 4.10
C LYS A 22 44.31 -35.97 5.33
N SER A 23 44.79 -36.26 6.54
CA SER A 23 44.12 -35.90 7.81
C SER A 23 44.01 -34.39 8.04
N GLY A 24 45.05 -33.62 7.73
CA GLY A 24 45.05 -32.16 7.93
C GLY A 24 44.06 -31.43 7.03
N LEU A 25 44.16 -31.65 5.71
CA LEU A 25 43.28 -31.03 4.71
C LEU A 25 41.82 -31.44 4.87
N PHE A 26 41.56 -32.70 5.27
CA PHE A 26 40.19 -33.16 5.52
C PHE A 26 39.55 -32.42 6.72
N LYS A 27 40.31 -32.14 7.78
CA LYS A 27 39.81 -31.35 8.93
C LYS A 27 39.47 -29.92 8.53
N PHE A 28 40.30 -29.27 7.72
CA PHE A 28 40.00 -27.93 7.20
C PHE A 28 38.78 -27.93 6.28
N TYR A 29 38.62 -28.94 5.44
CA TYR A 29 37.44 -29.10 4.60
C TYR A 29 36.16 -29.24 5.43
N VAL A 30 36.18 -30.08 6.47
CA VAL A 30 35.03 -30.25 7.37
C VAL A 30 34.72 -28.95 8.12
N LEU A 31 35.74 -28.24 8.62
CA LEU A 31 35.55 -26.96 9.30
C LEU A 31 34.95 -25.90 8.36
N PHE A 32 35.48 -25.79 7.14
CA PHE A 32 34.96 -24.88 6.12
C PHE A 32 33.51 -25.22 5.76
N TYR A 33 33.21 -26.49 5.55
CA TYR A 33 31.84 -26.95 5.27
C TYR A 33 30.88 -26.60 6.42
N CYS A 34 31.29 -26.83 7.68
CA CYS A 34 30.50 -26.41 8.85
C CYS A 34 30.27 -24.90 8.90
N LEU A 35 31.28 -24.09 8.57
CA LEU A 35 31.14 -22.62 8.50
C LEU A 35 30.17 -22.18 7.40
N VAL A 36 30.23 -22.80 6.22
CA VAL A 36 29.30 -22.51 5.12
C VAL A 36 27.88 -22.85 5.52
N VAL A 37 27.66 -24.05 6.08
CA VAL A 37 26.34 -24.47 6.55
C VAL A 37 25.83 -23.54 7.65
N ALA A 38 26.66 -23.22 8.65
CA ALA A 38 26.31 -22.27 9.71
C ALA A 38 25.98 -20.88 9.14
N GLY A 39 26.75 -20.40 8.16
CA GLY A 39 26.51 -19.13 7.48
C GLY A 39 25.20 -19.10 6.72
N VAL A 40 24.86 -20.18 6.00
CA VAL A 40 23.59 -20.31 5.28
C VAL A 40 22.42 -20.36 6.26
N LEU A 41 22.50 -21.16 7.33
CA LEU A 41 21.45 -21.19 8.35
C LEU A 41 21.29 -19.82 9.02
N PHE A 42 22.39 -19.18 9.40
CA PHE A 42 22.36 -17.85 10.00
C PHE A 42 21.75 -16.82 9.05
N GLY A 43 22.14 -16.83 7.77
CA GLY A 43 21.57 -15.98 6.74
C GLY A 43 20.07 -16.20 6.55
N ALA A 44 19.63 -17.45 6.46
CA ALA A 44 18.22 -17.81 6.32
C ALA A 44 17.38 -17.33 7.52
N LEU A 45 17.87 -17.54 8.74
CA LEU A 45 17.19 -17.09 9.96
C LEU A 45 17.12 -15.56 10.03
N ASN A 46 18.21 -14.85 9.73
CA ASN A 46 18.21 -13.38 9.72
C ASN A 46 17.27 -12.82 8.65
N TYR A 47 17.27 -13.44 7.46
CA TYR A 47 16.36 -13.06 6.38
C TYR A 47 14.90 -13.25 6.79
N GLN A 48 14.57 -14.38 7.41
CA GLN A 48 13.21 -14.64 7.90
C GLN A 48 12.79 -13.64 8.99
N ILE A 49 13.70 -13.29 9.91
CA ILE A 49 13.43 -12.27 10.95
C ILE A 49 13.21 -10.90 10.31
N ASP A 50 14.04 -10.49 9.35
CA ASP A 50 13.89 -9.21 8.66
C ASP A 50 12.57 -9.13 7.88
N LEU A 51 12.22 -10.19 7.15
CA LEU A 51 10.94 -10.30 6.45
C LEU A 51 9.77 -10.21 7.42
N ASN A 52 9.80 -10.95 8.54
CA ASN A 52 8.73 -10.89 9.53
C ASN A 52 8.59 -9.48 10.12
N ARG A 53 9.70 -8.79 10.44
CA ARG A 53 9.67 -7.40 10.91
C ARG A 53 9.07 -6.46 9.88
N LYS A 54 9.40 -6.62 8.59
CA LYS A 54 8.86 -5.82 7.49
C LYS A 54 7.36 -6.05 7.30
N ILE A 55 6.93 -7.31 7.35
CA ILE A 55 5.51 -7.69 7.26
C ILE A 55 4.72 -7.09 8.44
N SER A 56 5.21 -7.23 9.67
CA SER A 56 4.54 -6.68 10.85
C SER A 56 4.43 -5.15 10.78
N LYS A 57 5.48 -4.45 10.35
CA LYS A 57 5.43 -2.99 10.13
C LYS A 57 4.40 -2.61 9.07
N LEU A 58 4.39 -3.33 7.94
CA LEU A 58 3.45 -3.07 6.85
C LEU A 58 2.00 -3.32 7.30
N GLN A 59 1.75 -4.38 8.07
CA GLN A 59 0.45 -4.67 8.65
C GLN A 59 -0.01 -3.57 9.62
N GLN A 60 0.90 -3.07 10.46
CA GLN A 60 0.59 -1.98 11.38
C GLN A 60 0.21 -0.70 10.61
N SER A 61 1.02 -0.31 9.61
CA SER A 61 0.71 0.86 8.77
C SER A 61 -0.60 0.68 7.99
N SER A 62 -0.87 -0.53 7.48
CA SER A 62 -2.14 -0.84 6.81
C SER A 62 -3.33 -0.71 7.76
N ASN A 63 -3.19 -1.16 9.00
CA ASN A 63 -4.24 -1.06 10.00
C ASN A 63 -4.48 0.40 10.42
N GLN A 64 -3.43 1.21 10.55
CA GLN A 64 -3.54 2.65 10.81
C GLN A 64 -4.27 3.35 9.66
N ALA A 65 -3.85 3.12 8.41
CA ALA A 65 -4.53 3.70 7.24
C ALA A 65 -6.02 3.29 7.16
N LYS A 66 -6.35 2.03 7.51
CA LYS A 66 -7.75 1.58 7.58
C LYS A 66 -8.56 2.28 8.67
N GLN A 67 -7.94 2.63 9.79
CA GLN A 67 -8.60 3.39 10.86
C GLN A 67 -8.86 4.82 10.40
N GLU A 68 -7.85 5.49 9.82
CA GLU A 68 -7.98 6.83 9.27
C GLU A 68 -9.10 6.91 8.21
N ILE A 69 -9.16 5.95 7.29
CA ILE A 69 -10.23 5.88 6.28
C ILE A 69 -11.61 5.79 6.94
N LYS A 70 -11.75 4.97 8.00
CA LYS A 70 -13.03 4.84 8.71
C LYS A 70 -13.44 6.13 9.42
N ASP A 71 -12.47 6.85 9.98
CA ASP A 71 -12.74 8.12 10.66
C ASP A 71 -13.12 9.20 9.64
N LEU A 72 -12.40 9.30 8.52
CA LEU A 72 -12.77 10.20 7.42
C LEU A 72 -14.17 9.90 6.87
N GLU A 73 -14.55 8.63 6.73
CA GLU A 73 -15.88 8.25 6.27
C GLU A 73 -16.98 8.73 7.24
N ARG A 74 -16.75 8.61 8.56
CA ARG A 74 -17.66 9.15 9.57
C ARG A 74 -17.77 10.66 9.48
N ASP A 75 -16.65 11.35 9.27
CA ASP A 75 -16.62 12.80 9.13
C ASP A 75 -17.41 13.25 7.90
N ILE A 76 -17.23 12.57 6.75
CA ILE A 76 -18.01 12.82 5.53
C ILE A 76 -19.51 12.63 5.78
N GLN A 77 -19.90 11.56 6.46
CA GLN A 77 -21.31 11.32 6.80
C GLN A 77 -21.86 12.42 7.72
N SER A 78 -21.10 12.83 8.74
CA SER A 78 -21.48 13.91 9.64
C SER A 78 -21.66 15.24 8.90
N LEU A 79 -20.71 15.58 8.00
CA LEU A 79 -20.76 16.77 7.18
C LEU A 79 -21.92 16.73 6.20
N THR A 80 -22.26 15.55 5.68
CA THR A 80 -23.41 15.36 4.79
C THR A 80 -24.72 15.64 5.53
N VAL A 81 -24.87 15.15 6.77
CA VAL A 81 -26.02 15.44 7.62
C VAL A 81 -26.09 16.93 7.96
N VAL A 82 -24.96 17.53 8.34
CA VAL A 82 -24.87 18.97 8.64
C VAL A 82 -25.24 19.79 7.41
N LYS A 83 -24.73 19.44 6.23
CA LYS A 83 -25.09 20.08 4.96
C LYS A 83 -26.59 19.97 4.71
N ALA A 84 -27.17 18.78 4.82
CA ALA A 84 -28.60 18.56 4.61
C ALA A 84 -29.46 19.39 5.58
N ARG A 85 -29.06 19.45 6.86
CA ARG A 85 -29.69 20.29 7.88
C ARG A 85 -29.57 21.77 7.54
N LEU A 86 -28.38 22.23 7.14
CA LEU A 86 -28.14 23.64 6.80
C LEU A 86 -28.90 24.07 5.54
N SER A 87 -29.00 23.18 4.54
CA SER A 87 -29.74 23.39 3.30
C SER A 87 -31.25 23.21 3.45
N SER A 88 -31.73 22.70 4.59
CA SER A 88 -33.16 22.53 4.81
C SER A 88 -33.85 23.90 4.84
N TRP A 89 -35.00 24.00 4.18
CA TRP A 89 -35.76 25.24 4.11
C TRP A 89 -36.10 25.78 5.50
N GLU A 90 -36.41 24.89 6.45
CA GLU A 90 -36.68 25.23 7.86
C GLU A 90 -35.52 25.98 8.52
N ASN A 91 -34.28 25.56 8.28
CA ASN A 91 -33.12 26.23 8.85
C ASN A 91 -32.82 27.56 8.14
N ILE A 92 -33.04 27.62 6.82
CA ILE A 92 -32.86 28.84 6.03
C ILE A 92 -33.89 29.91 6.43
N SER A 93 -35.17 29.55 6.49
CA SER A 93 -36.28 30.45 6.85
C SER A 93 -36.09 31.02 8.27
N ARG A 94 -35.70 30.16 9.22
CA ARG A 94 -35.38 30.57 10.59
C ARG A 94 -34.25 31.60 10.63
N ARG A 95 -33.16 31.38 9.91
CA ARG A 95 -32.04 32.33 9.82
C ARG A 95 -32.43 33.64 9.15
N ILE A 96 -33.27 33.61 8.13
CA ILE A 96 -33.82 34.81 7.48
C ILE A 96 -34.61 35.66 8.49
N ALA A 97 -35.45 35.00 9.30
CA ALA A 97 -36.22 35.66 10.34
C ALA A 97 -35.34 36.23 11.47
N GLU A 98 -34.37 35.46 11.96
CA GLU A 98 -33.44 35.89 13.03
C GLU A 98 -32.56 37.07 12.59
N LEU A 99 -32.05 37.04 11.36
CA LEU A 99 -31.18 38.08 10.82
C LEU A 99 -31.93 39.27 10.20
N LYS A 100 -33.27 39.27 10.27
CA LYS A 100 -34.15 40.28 9.66
C LYS A 100 -33.76 40.61 8.22
N LEU A 101 -33.39 39.58 7.46
CA LEU A 101 -32.92 39.77 6.09
C LEU A 101 -34.10 40.26 5.23
N PRO A 102 -33.96 41.38 4.51
CA PRO A 102 -35.01 41.83 3.60
C PRO A 102 -35.14 40.77 2.50
N LEU A 103 -36.32 40.15 2.44
CA LEU A 103 -36.70 39.28 1.33
C LEU A 103 -36.72 40.15 0.07
N ARG A 104 -35.62 40.15 -0.67
CA ARG A 104 -35.54 40.87 -1.94
C ARG A 104 -36.55 40.19 -2.88
N PRO A 105 -37.46 40.93 -3.53
CA PRO A 105 -38.32 40.35 -4.54
C PRO A 105 -37.43 39.68 -5.59
N ALA A 106 -37.80 38.47 -5.99
CA ALA A 106 -37.07 37.76 -7.02
C ALA A 106 -36.97 38.65 -8.26
N GLU A 107 -35.77 38.77 -8.81
CA GLU A 107 -35.57 39.56 -10.02
C GLU A 107 -36.43 38.94 -11.14
N PRO A 108 -37.13 39.74 -11.97
CA PRO A 108 -38.09 39.22 -12.95
C PRO A 108 -37.51 38.19 -13.94
N GLY A 109 -36.19 38.18 -14.14
CA GLY A 109 -35.50 37.18 -14.97
C GLY A 109 -35.14 35.87 -14.25
N GLN A 110 -35.28 35.82 -12.92
CA GLN A 110 -34.85 34.70 -12.07
C GLN A 110 -35.99 33.70 -11.79
N VAL A 111 -37.25 34.12 -11.96
CA VAL A 111 -38.43 33.26 -11.80
C VAL A 111 -38.77 32.63 -13.15
N ARG A 112 -38.36 31.37 -13.37
CA ARG A 112 -38.81 30.59 -14.53
C ARG A 112 -39.98 29.69 -14.13
N TYR A 113 -41.13 29.90 -14.78
CA TYR A 113 -42.27 29.00 -14.67
C TYR A 113 -41.95 27.66 -15.35
N MET A 114 -41.74 26.62 -14.55
CA MET A 114 -41.62 25.26 -15.08
C MET A 114 -43.03 24.78 -15.49
N THR A 115 -43.32 24.84 -16.79
CA THR A 115 -44.54 24.22 -17.33
C THR A 115 -44.29 22.71 -17.41
N PHE A 116 -44.89 21.96 -16.48
CA PHE A 116 -44.95 20.50 -16.60
C PHE A 116 -45.82 20.14 -17.79
N LYS A 117 -45.22 19.62 -18.86
CA LYS A 117 -45.96 19.01 -19.97
C LYS A 117 -46.33 17.57 -19.56
N PRO A 118 -47.61 17.23 -19.33
CA PRO A 118 -47.99 15.86 -19.04
C PRO A 118 -47.95 15.06 -20.34
N GLY A 119 -46.80 14.51 -20.68
CA GLY A 119 -46.65 13.77 -21.91
C GLY A 119 -45.24 13.27 -22.14
N ASN A 120 -45.08 11.97 -21.89
CA ASN A 120 -43.95 11.11 -22.21
C ASN A 120 -42.83 11.01 -21.17
N ARG A 121 -42.75 9.82 -20.57
CA ARG A 121 -41.73 9.38 -19.63
C ARG A 121 -40.43 9.15 -20.40
N GLU A 122 -39.62 10.16 -20.57
CA GLU A 122 -38.18 9.96 -20.79
C GLU A 122 -37.42 11.12 -20.18
N ARG A 123 -36.74 10.82 -19.06
CA ARG A 123 -35.86 11.74 -18.36
C ARG A 123 -34.67 12.06 -19.27
N GLN A 124 -34.72 13.17 -19.97
CA GLN A 124 -33.52 13.94 -20.28
C GLN A 124 -33.69 15.33 -19.68
N VAL A 125 -33.09 15.53 -18.51
CA VAL A 125 -32.80 16.87 -18.01
C VAL A 125 -31.52 17.30 -18.73
N THR A 126 -31.66 17.80 -19.95
CA THR A 126 -30.55 18.44 -20.66
C THR A 126 -30.39 19.83 -20.06
N VAL A 127 -29.45 19.96 -19.13
CA VAL A 127 -28.98 21.26 -18.64
C VAL A 127 -28.15 21.87 -19.76
N TYR A 128 -28.73 22.81 -20.51
CA TYR A 128 -27.94 23.66 -21.40
C TYR A 128 -27.23 24.70 -20.53
N ASP A 129 -25.94 24.45 -20.27
CA ASP A 129 -25.01 25.45 -19.79
C ASP A 129 -24.65 26.34 -20.99
N THR A 130 -25.26 27.52 -21.07
CA THR A 130 -24.78 28.60 -21.95
C THR A 130 -24.05 29.62 -21.10
N THR A 131 -22.90 29.22 -20.57
CA THR A 131 -21.81 30.14 -20.28
C THR A 131 -21.15 30.56 -21.59
N GLN A 132 -21.74 31.54 -22.27
CA GLN A 132 -21.06 32.30 -23.33
C GLN A 132 -21.37 33.79 -23.19
N HIS A 133 -20.28 34.57 -23.11
CA HIS A 133 -20.17 36.02 -23.29
C HIS A 133 -20.66 36.88 -22.11
N ASN A 134 -19.95 37.88 -21.56
CA ASN A 134 -18.84 38.73 -22.00
C ASN A 134 -18.41 39.50 -20.69
N SER A 135 -17.16 39.81 -20.36
CA SER A 135 -16.42 40.95 -20.91
C SER A 135 -15.02 41.09 -20.28
N ASN A 136 -14.00 41.20 -21.15
CA ASN A 136 -12.91 42.17 -21.11
C ASN A 136 -12.51 42.76 -19.74
N ILE A 137 -11.36 42.33 -19.22
CA ILE A 137 -10.53 43.15 -18.31
C ILE A 137 -9.23 43.46 -19.06
N SER A 138 -9.21 44.65 -19.68
CA SER A 138 -7.99 45.35 -20.07
C SER A 138 -7.61 46.29 -18.94
N LEU A 139 -6.52 46.04 -18.23
CA LEU A 139 -5.71 47.02 -17.46
C LEU A 139 -4.46 46.27 -16.96
N SER A 140 -3.38 46.23 -17.75
CA SER A 140 -2.22 47.12 -17.62
C SER A 140 -1.53 47.07 -16.24
N HIS A 141 -0.50 46.24 -16.09
CA HIS A 141 0.84 46.67 -15.63
C HIS A 141 1.77 45.45 -15.43
N ALA A 142 3.07 45.74 -15.51
CA ALA A 142 4.22 44.93 -15.09
C ALA A 142 4.90 44.08 -16.17
N ALA A 143 5.41 44.76 -17.20
CA ALA A 143 6.67 44.39 -17.82
C ALA A 143 7.65 45.56 -17.64
N ARG A 144 8.57 45.42 -16.69
CA ARG A 144 9.96 45.90 -16.67
C ARG A 144 10.56 45.64 -15.29
#